data_AF-A0A918RG57-F1
#
_entry.id   AF-A0A918RG57-F1
#
_cell.length_a   1.000
_cell.length_b   1.000
_cell.length_c   1.000
_cell.angle_alpha   90.00
_cell.angle_beta   90.00
_cell.angle_gamma   90.00
#
_symmetry.space_group_name_H-M   'P 1'
#
loop_
_entity.id
_entity.type
_entity.pdbx_description
1 polymer ?
#
loop_
_entity_poly.entity_id
_entity_poly.type
_entity_poly.pdbx_seq_one_letter_code
_entity_poly.pdbx_strand_id
1 'polypeptide(L)'
;MTHSDAVVEITHTARKRLELLGSTAQAVVEDLRAELERAHHLGRRVRVIDQGAEVWVTRTEARPGCPALSVTYVFLPHPPPPTGAIVSVVPDDAGNEDV
;
A
#
# COMPACT_ATOMS: atom_id res chain seq x y z
N MET A 1 14.01 -12.42 19.36
CA MET A 1 12.60 -12.01 19.19
C MET A 1 12.27 -12.19 17.73
N THR A 2 11.50 -13.21 17.36
CA THR A 2 11.05 -13.40 15.98
C THR A 2 10.06 -12.29 15.67
N HIS A 3 10.52 -11.23 14.99
CA HIS A 3 9.59 -10.38 14.26
C HIS A 3 8.97 -11.30 13.22
N SER A 4 7.73 -11.73 13.43
CA SER A 4 6.97 -12.35 12.35
C SER A 4 6.69 -11.24 11.36
N ASP A 5 7.58 -11.14 10.37
CA ASP A 5 7.43 -10.28 9.20
C ASP A 5 6.04 -10.54 8.60
N ALA A 6 5.26 -9.48 8.39
CA ALA A 6 3.95 -9.65 7.77
C ALA A 6 4.13 -10.15 6.33
N VAL A 7 3.24 -10.99 5.85
CA VAL A 7 3.20 -11.33 4.43
C VAL A 7 2.31 -10.32 3.72
N VAL A 8 2.88 -9.50 2.83
CA VAL A 8 2.11 -8.48 2.10
C VAL A 8 1.97 -8.85 0.64
N GLU A 9 0.73 -9.02 0.19
CA GLU A 9 0.40 -9.32 -1.20
C GLU A 9 -0.11 -8.10 -1.96
N ILE A 10 0.24 -8.00 -3.24
CA ILE A 10 -0.38 -7.05 -4.17
C ILE A 10 -1.53 -7.78 -4.87
N THR A 11 -2.76 -7.32 -4.63
CA THR A 11 -3.94 -7.93 -5.24
C THR A 11 -3.91 -7.80 -6.76
N HIS A 12 -4.62 -8.69 -7.45
CA HIS A 12 -4.73 -8.66 -8.91
C HIS A 12 -5.23 -7.31 -9.44
N THR A 13 -6.17 -6.67 -8.75
CA THR A 13 -6.67 -5.33 -9.11
C THR A 13 -5.58 -4.27 -9.03
N ALA A 14 -4.80 -4.27 -7.94
CA ALA A 14 -3.68 -3.35 -7.78
C ALA A 14 -2.58 -3.63 -8.83
N ARG A 15 -2.27 -4.90 -9.12
CA ARG A 15 -1.30 -5.27 -10.18
C ARG A 15 -1.72 -4.73 -11.55
N LYS A 16 -2.97 -4.95 -11.96
CA LYS A 16 -3.51 -4.39 -13.22
C LYS A 16 -3.38 -2.89 -13.28
N ARG A 17 -3.60 -2.22 -12.16
CA ARG A 17 -3.45 -0.76 -12.09
C ARG A 17 -2.00 -0.33 -12.23
N LEU A 18 -1.06 -1.05 -11.61
CA LEU A 18 0.38 -0.81 -11.76
C LEU A 18 0.87 -1.05 -13.18
N GLU A 19 0.37 -2.07 -13.88
CA GLU A 19 0.68 -2.31 -15.29
C GLU A 19 0.31 -1.10 -16.18
N LEU A 20 -0.80 -0.42 -15.88
CA LEU A 20 -1.21 0.80 -16.58
C LEU A 20 -0.37 2.03 -16.21
N LEU A 21 0.18 2.07 -14.99
CA LEU A 21 1.01 3.19 -14.50
C LEU A 21 2.50 3.04 -14.91
N GLY A 22 2.92 1.83 -15.29
CA GLY A 22 4.26 1.55 -15.79
C GLY A 22 5.22 0.97 -14.76
N SER A 23 6.42 0.61 -15.23
CA SER A 23 7.43 -0.12 -14.45
C SER A 23 7.97 0.66 -13.26
N THR A 24 8.05 1.99 -13.34
CA THR A 24 8.47 2.83 -12.19
C THR A 24 7.46 2.74 -11.05
N ALA A 25 6.15 2.76 -11.35
CA ALA A 25 5.11 2.61 -10.34
C ALA A 25 5.15 1.20 -9.71
N GLN A 26 5.41 0.17 -10.52
CA GLN A 26 5.62 -1.20 -10.01
C GLN A 26 6.77 -1.25 -9.02
N ALA A 27 7.94 -0.69 -9.36
CA ALA A 27 9.10 -0.67 -8.47
C ALA A 27 8.83 0.10 -7.17
N VAL A 28 8.13 1.24 -7.26
CA VAL A 28 7.73 2.05 -6.09
C VAL A 28 6.81 1.25 -5.16
N VAL A 29 5.81 0.55 -5.70
CA VAL A 29 4.87 -0.21 -4.87
C VAL A 29 5.48 -1.50 -4.33
N GLU A 30 6.44 -2.13 -5.03
CA GLU A 30 7.20 -3.26 -4.48
C GLU A 30 8.12 -2.84 -3.33
N ASP A 31 8.75 -1.66 -3.41
CA ASP A 31 9.53 -1.10 -2.30
C ASP A 31 8.63 -0.83 -1.07
N LEU A 32 7.46 -0.23 -1.31
CA LEU A 32 6.45 -0.04 -0.27
C LEU A 32 5.94 -1.37 0.30
N ARG A 33 5.73 -2.40 -0.53
CA ARG A 33 5.33 -3.74 -0.09
C ARG A 33 6.35 -4.30 0.90
N ALA A 34 7.64 -4.26 0.55
CA ALA A 34 8.72 -4.72 1.44
C ALA A 34 8.86 -3.86 2.71
N GLU A 35 8.52 -2.57 2.66
CA GLU A 35 8.41 -1.74 3.86
C GLU A 35 7.25 -2.18 4.75
N LEU A 36 6.07 -2.44 4.18
CA LEU A 36 4.88 -2.89 4.91
C LEU A 36 5.07 -4.24 5.59
N GLU A 37 5.85 -5.15 4.99
CA GLU A 37 6.21 -6.44 5.61
C GLU A 37 6.98 -6.24 6.93
N ARG A 38 7.80 -5.18 7.01
CA ARG A 38 8.62 -4.82 8.18
C ARG A 38 7.92 -3.86 9.15
N ALA A 39 7.10 -2.96 8.61
CA ALA A 39 6.42 -1.86 9.29
C ALA A 39 4.95 -1.83 8.87
N HIS A 40 4.10 -2.54 9.62
CA HIS A 40 2.75 -2.87 9.14
C HIS A 40 1.79 -1.67 9.18
N HIS A 41 2.13 -0.63 9.94
CA HIS A 41 1.32 0.57 10.18
C HIS A 41 1.97 1.81 9.57
N LEU A 42 1.94 1.91 8.24
CA LEU A 42 2.42 3.06 7.48
C LEU A 42 1.26 3.94 7.02
N GLY A 43 1.41 5.24 7.22
CA GLY A 43 0.42 6.23 6.83
C GLY A 43 -0.74 6.35 7.81
N ARG A 44 -1.95 6.57 7.26
CA ARG A 44 -3.16 6.88 8.04
C ARG A 44 -4.10 5.68 8.06
N ARG A 45 -4.52 5.28 9.25
CA ARG A 45 -5.63 4.34 9.43
C ARG A 45 -6.95 5.03 9.05
N VAL A 46 -7.64 4.48 8.08
CA VAL A 46 -8.93 4.99 7.59
C VAL A 46 -10.08 4.35 8.34
N ARG A 47 -10.02 3.03 8.54
CA ARG A 47 -11.13 2.27 9.13
C ARG A 47 -10.63 1.00 9.79
N VAL A 48 -11.33 0.54 10.82
CA VAL A 48 -11.26 -0.84 11.32
C VAL A 48 -12.51 -1.58 10.86
N ILE A 49 -12.33 -2.75 10.27
CA ILE A 49 -13.36 -3.68 9.79
C ILE A 49 -13.52 -4.81 10.83
N ASP A 50 -14.54 -5.65 10.62
CA ASP A 50 -14.80 -6.87 11.37
C ASP A 50 -13.55 -7.73 11.62
N GLN A 51 -13.51 -8.39 12.78
CA GLN A 51 -12.42 -9.26 13.25
C GLN A 51 -11.03 -8.59 13.37
N GLY A 52 -10.97 -7.26 13.43
CA GLY A 52 -9.71 -6.53 13.64
C GLY A 52 -8.89 -6.31 12.37
N ALA A 53 -9.46 -6.52 11.19
CA ALA A 53 -8.84 -6.09 9.94
C ALA A 53 -8.85 -4.55 9.86
N GLU A 54 -7.74 -3.95 9.45
CA GLU A 54 -7.57 -2.50 9.40
C GLU A 54 -7.33 -2.03 7.97
N VAL A 55 -8.00 -0.97 7.56
CA VAL A 55 -7.76 -0.29 6.28
C VAL A 55 -6.88 0.91 6.53
N TRP A 56 -5.78 0.97 5.79
CA TRP A 56 -4.79 2.01 5.85
C TRP A 56 -4.60 2.63 4.47
N VAL A 57 -4.26 3.91 4.47
CA VAL A 57 -3.87 4.64 3.26
C VAL A 57 -2.53 5.30 3.53
N THR A 58 -1.58 5.05 2.64
CA THR A 58 -0.25 5.66 2.65
C THR A 58 0.02 6.31 1.30
N ARG A 59 0.99 7.23 1.28
CA ARG A 59 1.37 7.99 0.08
C ARG A 59 2.84 7.74 -0.22
N THR A 60 3.16 7.42 -1.47
CA THR A 60 4.54 7.35 -1.94
C THR A 60 4.98 8.68 -2.51
N GLU A 61 6.28 8.97 -2.43
CA GLU A 61 6.85 10.15 -3.07
C GLU A 61 6.82 10.04 -4.60
N ALA A 62 6.74 11.19 -5.26
CA ALA A 62 6.89 11.25 -6.71
C ALA A 62 8.32 10.89 -7.12
N ARG A 63 8.46 10.18 -8.24
CA ARG A 63 9.75 9.81 -8.84
C ARG A 63 9.81 10.23 -10.31
N PRO A 64 10.99 10.34 -10.92
CA PRO A 64 11.09 10.60 -12.36
C PRO A 64 10.26 9.58 -13.17
N GLY A 65 9.25 10.07 -13.90
CA GLY A 65 8.34 9.23 -14.68
C GLY A 65 7.26 8.50 -13.86
N CYS A 66 7.04 8.86 -12.59
CA CYS A 66 5.96 8.32 -11.77
C CYS A 66 5.44 9.38 -10.79
N PRO A 67 4.15 9.77 -10.84
CA PRO A 67 3.60 10.69 -9.85
C PRO A 67 3.64 10.07 -8.45
N ALA A 68 3.41 10.89 -7.42
CA ALA A 68 3.11 10.36 -6.09
C ALA A 68 1.92 9.39 -6.21
N LEU A 69 1.91 8.31 -5.42
CA LEU A 69 0.84 7.32 -5.44
C LEU A 69 0.15 7.29 -4.08
N SER A 70 -1.18 7.29 -4.09
CA SER A 70 -1.99 6.95 -2.93
C SER A 70 -2.25 5.45 -2.96
N VAL A 71 -1.81 4.76 -1.91
CA VAL A 71 -1.85 3.30 -1.79
C VAL A 71 -2.76 2.93 -0.63
N THR A 72 -3.83 2.20 -0.92
CA THR A 72 -4.73 1.63 0.07
C THR A 72 -4.37 0.18 0.31
N TYR A 73 -4.20 -0.19 1.57
CA TYR A 73 -3.93 -1.56 1.96
C TYR A 73 -4.77 -2.00 3.16
N VAL A 74 -5.04 -3.29 3.23
CA VAL A 74 -5.69 -3.93 4.38
C VAL A 74 -4.63 -4.66 5.17
N PHE A 75 -4.64 -4.53 6.49
CA PHE A 75 -3.79 -5.27 7.41
C PHE A 75 -4.64 -6.18 8.29
N LEU A 76 -4.26 -7.45 8.39
CA LEU A 76 -4.88 -8.45 9.23
C LEU A 76 -3.85 -8.94 10.26
N PRO A 77 -3.99 -8.57 11.53
CA PRO A 77 -3.06 -9.04 12.57
C PRO A 77 -3.26 -10.52 12.94
N HIS A 78 -4.41 -11.11 12.59
CA HIS A 78 -4.77 -12.49 12.91
C HIS A 78 -5.44 -13.22 11.74
N PRO A 79 -5.23 -14.55 11.63
CA PRO A 79 -4.30 -15.37 12.42
C PRO A 79 -2.82 -15.09 12.04
N PRO A 80 -1.84 -15.42 12.92
CA PRO A 80 -0.43 -15.25 12.60
C PRO A 80 0.03 -16.24 11.50
N PRO A 81 0.98 -15.84 10.61
CA PRO A 81 1.65 -14.55 10.59
C PRO A 81 0.72 -13.40 10.12
N PRO A 82 0.93 -12.16 10.60
CA PRO A 82 0.15 -11.02 10.14
C PRO A 82 0.20 -10.92 8.62
N THR A 83 -0.91 -10.52 8.00
CA THR A 83 -1.04 -10.45 6.53
C THR A 83 -1.44 -9.05 6.09
N GLY A 84 -0.87 -8.57 5.00
CA GLY A 84 -1.26 -7.33 4.34
C GLY A 84 -1.72 -7.57 2.91
N ALA A 85 -2.65 -6.75 2.42
CA ALA A 85 -3.08 -6.78 1.03
C ALA A 85 -3.15 -5.36 0.48
N ILE A 86 -2.35 -5.05 -0.53
CA ILE A 86 -2.45 -3.79 -1.29
C ILE A 86 -3.63 -3.94 -2.27
N VAL A 87 -4.70 -3.21 -1.99
CA VAL A 87 -6.00 -3.34 -2.68
C VAL A 87 -6.22 -2.26 -3.72
N SER A 88 -5.58 -1.10 -3.58
CA SER A 88 -5.73 0.02 -4.52
C SER A 88 -4.45 0.85 -4.61
N VAL A 89 -4.14 1.29 -5.83
CA VAL A 89 -3.04 2.20 -6.14
C VAL A 89 -3.56 3.23 -7.12
N VAL A 90 -3.51 4.51 -6.76
CA VAL A 90 -3.94 5.60 -7.65
C VAL A 90 -2.89 6.71 -7.66
N PRO A 91 -2.70 7.41 -8.78
CA PRO A 91 -1.97 8.66 -8.77
C PRO A 91 -2.57 9.59 -7.73
N ASP A 92 -1.71 10.15 -6.89
CA ASP A 92 -2.08 11.15 -5.92
C ASP A 92 -2.06 12.51 -6.64
N ASP A 93 -3.22 12.88 -7.19
CA ASP A 93 -3.50 14.18 -7.81
C ASP A 93 -3.61 15.27 -6.73
N ALA A 94 -2.59 15.45 -5.90
CA ALA A 94 -2.45 16.63 -5.04
C ALA A 94 -2.03 17.87 -5.87
N GLY A 95 -2.72 18.09 -7.00
CA GLY A 95 -2.47 19.13 -7.99
C GLY A 95 -3.73 19.76 -8.57
N ASN A 96 -4.91 19.57 -7.94
CA ASN A 96 -6.12 20.31 -8.28
C ASN A 96 -6.92 20.72 -7.04
N GLU A 97 -6.23 21.37 -6.10
CA GLU A 97 -6.86 22.39 -5.25
C GLU A 97 -6.24 23.74 -5.68
N ASP A 98 -7.04 24.55 -6.37
CA ASP A 98 -6.79 25.93 -6.81
C ASP A 98 -5.76 26.71 -5.97
N VAL A 99 -4.73 27.27 -6.62
CA VAL A 99 -4.21 28.63 -6.35
C VAL A 99 -3.69 29.26 -7.64
#